data_AF-A0A558AXM0-F1
#
_entry.id   AF-A0A558AXM0-F1
#
_cell.length_a   1.000
_cell.length_b   1.000
_cell.length_c   1.000
_cell.angle_alpha   90.00
_cell.angle_beta   90.00
_cell.angle_gamma   90.00
#
_symmetry.space_group_name_H-M   'P 1'
#
loop_
_entity.id
_entity.type
_entity.pdbx_description
1 polymer ?
#
loop_
_entity_poly.entity_id
_entity_poly.type
_entity_poly.pdbx_seq_one_letter_code
_entity_poly.pdbx_strand_id
1 'polypeptide(L)'
;MNKSVIRFQTRGYLVEGDKMFELNAGGSMHGIRKIGGHQKKSEYRRLIQTATQYLKVQIDTDGRYEYGKFPHFDKRIGFYNVLRHTSTTYSLLEGLEYLNDKKGIEWAKLTIDHLLENFLYTDPEDPESAYIYDDTKMKTRCSKIERWLIRNTSMKQWTA
;
A
#
# COMPACT_ATOMS: atom_id res chain seq x y z
N MET A 1 -6.17 -15.81 55.49
CA MET A 1 -5.28 -14.64 55.35
C MET A 1 -5.24 -14.23 53.90
N ASN A 2 -5.66 -13.01 53.57
CA ASN A 2 -5.58 -12.48 52.22
C ASN A 2 -4.13 -11.99 51.97
N LYS A 3 -3.46 -12.48 50.93
CA LYS A 3 -2.08 -12.08 50.63
C LYS A 3 -2.08 -10.74 49.90
N SER A 4 -1.19 -9.82 50.29
CA SER A 4 -1.02 -8.55 49.57
C SER A 4 -0.25 -8.76 48.27
N VAL A 5 -0.65 -8.05 47.22
CA VAL A 5 0.03 -8.03 45.92
C VAL A 5 0.46 -6.60 45.63
N ILE A 6 1.73 -6.41 45.28
CA ILE A 6 2.27 -5.13 44.82
C ILE A 6 2.31 -5.17 43.30
N ARG A 7 1.63 -4.22 42.64
CA ARG A 7 1.64 -4.09 41.18
C ARG A 7 2.49 -2.89 40.77
N PHE A 8 3.54 -3.15 40.01
CA PHE A 8 4.31 -2.10 39.34
C PHE A 8 3.55 -1.61 38.10
N GLN A 9 3.55 -0.30 37.88
CA GLN A 9 2.99 0.33 36.68
C GLN A 9 4.09 1.11 35.97
N THR A 10 4.06 1.08 34.64
CA THR A 10 5.00 1.79 33.79
C THR A 10 4.29 2.92 33.05
N ARG A 11 5.04 3.97 32.71
CA ARG A 11 4.61 5.01 31.77
C ARG A 11 5.56 5.01 30.59
N GLY A 12 5.00 5.13 29.38
CA GLY A 12 5.77 5.18 28.15
C GLY A 12 5.63 6.54 27.47
N TYR A 13 6.69 6.98 26.81
CA TYR A 13 6.71 8.19 26.00
C TYR A 13 7.39 7.88 24.67
N LEU A 14 6.85 8.39 23.58
CA LEU A 14 7.50 8.41 22.27
C LEU A 14 8.13 9.79 22.05
N VAL A 15 9.42 9.83 21.75
CA VAL A 15 10.15 11.06 21.46
C VAL A 15 10.42 11.13 19.96
N GLU A 16 9.96 12.20 19.30
CA GLU A 16 10.15 12.47 17.88
C GLU A 16 10.69 13.90 17.73
N GLY A 17 12.01 14.04 17.54
CA GLY A 17 12.70 15.34 17.64
C GLY A 17 12.47 15.96 19.02
N ASP A 18 12.01 17.22 19.04
CA ASP A 18 11.72 17.95 20.28
C ASP A 18 10.32 17.66 20.85
N LYS A 19 9.55 16.76 20.23
CA LYS A 19 8.19 16.41 20.69
C LYS A 19 8.21 15.15 21.53
N MET A 20 7.52 15.21 22.68
CA MET A 20 7.28 14.06 23.54
C MET A 20 5.79 13.73 23.55
N PHE A 21 5.46 12.49 23.17
CA PHE A 21 4.09 12.00 23.14
C PHE A 21 3.88 10.93 24.21
N GLU A 22 2.91 11.13 25.10
CA GLU A 22 2.55 10.14 26.10
C GLU A 22 1.88 8.91 25.44
N LEU A 23 2.26 7.72 25.88
CA LEU A 23 1.67 6.45 25.47
C LEU A 23 0.62 6.00 26.49
N ASN A 24 -0.34 5.20 26.04
CA ASN A 24 -1.29 4.56 26.95
C ASN A 24 -0.55 3.56 27.87
N ALA A 25 -0.76 3.70 29.18
CA ALA A 25 -0.08 2.92 30.22
C ALA A 25 -0.79 1.60 30.61
N GLY A 26 -1.89 1.24 29.94
CA GLY A 26 -2.66 0.04 30.27
C GLY A 26 -3.79 -0.24 29.28
N GLY A 27 -4.48 -1.36 29.49
CA GLY A 27 -5.56 -1.83 28.61
C GLY A 27 -5.07 -2.31 27.24
N SER A 28 -6.01 -2.49 26.31
CA SER A 28 -5.73 -2.95 24.94
C SER A 28 -4.90 -1.97 24.11
N MET A 29 -4.84 -0.70 24.53
CA MET A 29 -4.08 0.34 23.84
C MET A 29 -2.67 0.52 24.41
N HIS A 30 -2.23 -0.33 25.35
CA HIS A 30 -0.93 -0.20 26.01
C HIS A 30 0.21 -0.02 25.00
N GLY A 31 1.03 1.02 25.17
CA GLY A 31 2.15 1.36 24.28
C GLY A 31 1.76 2.13 23.01
N ILE A 32 0.47 2.37 22.75
CA ILE A 32 0.01 3.18 21.62
C ILE A 32 -0.04 4.65 22.04
N ARG A 33 0.43 5.55 21.15
CA ARG A 33 0.39 7.01 21.35
C ARG A 33 -1.04 7.51 21.61
N LYS A 34 -1.21 8.35 22.63
CA LYS A 34 -2.48 9.04 22.88
C LYS A 34 -2.70 10.12 21.82
N ILE A 35 -3.91 10.18 21.26
CA ILE A 35 -4.32 11.23 20.32
C ILE A 35 -5.59 11.88 20.86
N GLY A 36 -5.51 13.17 21.20
CA GLY A 36 -6.66 13.93 21.66
C GLY A 36 -7.67 14.22 20.54
N GLY A 37 -8.94 14.44 20.89
CA GLY A 37 -10.01 14.69 19.90
C GLY A 37 -9.69 15.81 18.92
N HIS A 38 -9.16 16.93 19.40
CA HIS A 38 -8.77 18.08 18.58
C HIS A 38 -7.56 17.82 17.65
N GLN A 39 -6.73 16.82 17.97
CA GLN A 39 -5.53 16.48 17.19
C GLN A 39 -5.82 15.50 16.05
N LYS A 40 -6.99 14.84 16.05
CA LYS A 40 -7.29 13.76 15.09
C LYS A 40 -7.15 14.21 13.63
N LYS A 41 -7.71 15.36 13.26
CA LYS A 41 -7.69 15.86 11.88
C LYS A 41 -6.27 16.17 11.38
N SER A 42 -5.46 16.84 12.19
CA SER A 42 -4.08 17.15 11.84
C SER A 42 -3.22 15.90 11.78
N GLU A 43 -3.46 14.93 12.68
CA GLU A 43 -2.76 13.64 12.65
C GLU A 43 -3.13 12.80 11.42
N TYR A 44 -4.41 12.74 11.03
CA TYR A 44 -4.81 12.06 9.78
C TYR A 44 -4.17 12.72 8.56
N ARG A 45 -4.20 14.05 8.48
CA ARG A 45 -3.53 14.77 7.40
C ARG A 45 -2.03 14.48 7.37
N ARG A 46 -1.36 14.46 8.53
CA ARG A 46 0.06 14.11 8.64
C ARG A 46 0.33 12.69 8.16
N LEU A 47 -0.49 11.72 8.59
CA LEU A 47 -0.35 10.33 8.18
C LEU A 47 -0.50 10.16 6.67
N ILE A 48 -1.53 10.77 6.06
CA ILE A 48 -1.73 10.75 4.61
C ILE A 48 -0.54 11.41 3.91
N GLN A 49 -0.12 12.60 4.35
CA GLN A 49 1.02 13.30 3.77
C GLN A 49 2.31 12.47 3.79
N THR A 50 2.65 11.89 4.93
CA THR A 50 3.86 11.05 5.06
C THR A 50 3.74 9.77 4.23
N ALA A 51 2.58 9.13 4.20
CA ALA A 51 2.36 7.92 3.40
C ALA A 51 2.45 8.21 1.89
N THR A 52 1.78 9.27 1.41
CA THR A 52 1.86 9.69 0.00
C THR A 52 3.29 10.05 -0.40
N GLN A 53 4.02 10.77 0.47
CA GLN A 53 5.42 11.09 0.21
C GLN A 53 6.29 9.83 0.18
N TYR A 54 6.06 8.88 1.08
CA TYR A 54 6.76 7.60 1.08
C TYR A 54 6.53 6.85 -0.23
N LEU A 55 5.27 6.73 -0.69
CA LEU A 55 4.95 6.07 -1.96
C LEU A 55 5.67 6.72 -3.14
N LYS A 56 5.68 8.06 -3.22
CA LYS A 56 6.42 8.78 -4.27
C LYS A 56 7.91 8.44 -4.26
N VAL A 57 8.53 8.35 -3.09
CA VAL A 57 9.97 8.02 -2.95
C VAL A 57 10.26 6.56 -3.30
N GLN A 58 9.28 5.67 -3.22
CA GLN A 58 9.45 4.27 -3.64
C GLN A 58 9.37 4.06 -5.15
N ILE A 59 8.98 5.08 -5.93
CA ILE A 59 8.88 4.97 -7.39
C ILE A 59 10.27 5.15 -8.01
N ASP A 60 10.71 4.16 -8.76
CA ASP A 60 11.92 4.21 -9.58
C ASP A 60 11.64 4.96 -10.90
N THR A 61 12.70 5.30 -11.61
CA THR A 61 12.69 6.05 -12.88
C THR A 61 11.90 5.37 -13.99
N ASP A 62 11.70 4.05 -13.92
CA ASP A 62 10.90 3.26 -14.86
C ASP A 62 9.41 3.13 -14.45
N GLY A 63 8.99 3.80 -13.37
CA GLY A 63 7.63 3.75 -12.85
C GLY A 63 7.31 2.56 -11.96
N ARG A 64 8.29 1.71 -11.62
CA ARG A 64 8.10 0.61 -10.69
C ARG A 64 8.22 1.06 -9.24
N TYR A 65 7.53 0.36 -8.34
CA TYR A 65 7.75 0.54 -6.90
C TYR A 65 8.87 -0.39 -6.40
N GLU A 66 9.78 0.14 -5.58
CA GLU A 66 10.69 -0.67 -4.76
C GLU A 66 9.90 -1.30 -3.60
N TYR A 67 9.76 -2.63 -3.59
CA TYR A 67 9.06 -3.35 -2.51
C TYR A 67 9.89 -3.50 -1.22
N GLY A 68 11.15 -3.07 -1.27
CA GLY A 68 12.09 -3.11 -0.15
C GLY A 68 13.14 -4.21 -0.30
N LYS A 69 13.79 -4.49 0.82
CA LYS A 69 14.93 -5.41 0.92
C LYS A 69 14.73 -6.42 2.05
N PHE A 70 15.32 -7.60 1.91
CA PHE A 70 15.49 -8.55 3.00
C PHE A 70 16.63 -8.06 3.93
N PRO A 71 16.34 -7.62 5.17
CA PRO A 71 17.33 -6.94 6.01
C PRO A 71 18.55 -7.80 6.33
N HIS A 72 18.36 -9.11 6.49
CA HIS A 72 19.44 -10.04 6.80
C HIS A 72 20.43 -10.26 5.63
N PHE A 73 19.98 -10.02 4.40
CA PHE A 73 20.77 -10.33 3.19
C PHE A 73 21.14 -9.08 2.37
N ASP A 74 20.68 -7.89 2.78
CA ASP A 74 20.70 -6.63 1.98
C ASP A 74 20.24 -6.84 0.52
N LYS A 75 19.32 -7.79 0.31
CA LYS A 75 18.88 -8.20 -1.03
C LYS A 75 17.53 -7.56 -1.34
N ARG A 76 17.43 -6.85 -2.45
CA ARG A 76 16.16 -6.33 -2.97
C ARG A 76 15.17 -7.46 -3.25
N ILE A 77 13.89 -7.21 -2.96
CA ILE A 77 12.81 -8.12 -3.30
C ILE A 77 12.66 -8.12 -4.83
N GLY A 78 13.00 -9.24 -5.47
CA GLY A 78 13.10 -9.33 -6.93
C GLY A 78 11.81 -9.75 -7.66
N PHE A 79 10.77 -10.18 -6.94
CA PHE A 79 9.48 -10.48 -7.54
C PHE A 79 8.61 -9.23 -7.57
N TYR A 80 7.85 -9.06 -8.64
CA TYR A 80 7.04 -7.88 -8.87
C TYR A 80 5.60 -8.28 -9.16
N ASN A 81 4.67 -7.83 -8.35
CA ASN A 81 3.27 -8.23 -8.44
C ASN A 81 2.44 -7.06 -8.96
N VAL A 82 1.68 -7.28 -10.02
CA VAL A 82 0.94 -6.23 -10.71
C VAL A 82 -0.23 -5.74 -9.85
N LEU A 83 -0.92 -6.65 -9.15
CA LEU A 83 -2.01 -6.28 -8.26
C LEU A 83 -1.55 -5.33 -7.13
N ARG A 84 -0.35 -5.55 -6.60
CA ARG A 84 0.27 -4.67 -5.61
C ARG A 84 0.63 -3.33 -6.24
N HIS A 85 1.19 -3.32 -7.45
CA HIS A 85 1.48 -2.08 -8.17
C HIS A 85 0.20 -1.25 -8.35
N THR A 86 -0.87 -1.84 -8.90
CA THR A 86 -2.13 -1.12 -9.16
C THR A 86 -2.78 -0.61 -7.88
N SER A 87 -2.83 -1.43 -6.82
CA SER A 87 -3.39 -1.03 -5.52
C SER A 87 -2.57 0.09 -4.86
N THR A 88 -1.26 0.08 -5.04
CA THR A 88 -0.35 1.12 -4.53
C THR A 88 -0.53 2.42 -5.30
N THR A 89 -0.63 2.35 -6.64
CA THR A 89 -0.91 3.51 -7.50
C THR A 89 -2.27 4.14 -7.19
N TYR A 90 -3.30 3.32 -6.95
CA TYR A 90 -4.59 3.83 -6.49
C TYR A 90 -4.46 4.58 -5.16
N SER A 91 -3.76 4.00 -4.18
CA SER A 91 -3.51 4.63 -2.88
C SER A 91 -2.71 5.93 -3.00
N LEU A 92 -1.78 6.01 -3.95
CA LEU A 92 -1.03 7.22 -4.28
C LEU A 92 -1.98 8.31 -4.80
N LEU A 93 -2.83 7.99 -5.77
CA LEU A 93 -3.81 8.92 -6.36
C LEU A 93 -4.75 9.51 -5.29
N GLU A 94 -5.34 8.68 -4.44
CA GLU A 94 -6.21 9.10 -3.34
C GLU A 94 -5.48 10.05 -2.38
N GLY A 95 -4.21 9.75 -2.07
CA GLY A 95 -3.38 10.62 -1.26
C GLY A 95 -3.09 11.96 -1.93
N LEU A 96 -2.77 11.96 -3.23
CA LEU A 96 -2.53 13.18 -4.00
C LEU A 96 -3.78 14.07 -4.08
N GLU A 97 -4.96 13.47 -4.30
CA GLU A 97 -6.23 14.17 -4.33
C GLU A 97 -6.53 14.80 -2.97
N TYR A 98 -6.45 14.02 -1.88
CA TYR A 98 -6.69 14.52 -0.52
C TYR A 98 -5.77 15.67 -0.11
N LEU A 99 -4.54 15.67 -0.62
CA LEU A 99 -3.54 16.71 -0.37
C LEU A 99 -3.60 17.86 -1.38
N ASN A 100 -4.40 17.74 -2.45
CA ASN A 100 -4.40 18.64 -3.61
C ASN A 100 -2.99 18.84 -4.21
N ASP A 101 -2.18 17.77 -4.24
CA ASP A 101 -0.81 17.77 -4.76
C ASP A 101 -0.81 17.55 -6.28
N LYS A 102 -1.07 18.62 -7.03
CA LYS A 102 -1.10 18.59 -8.50
C LYS A 102 0.25 18.21 -9.12
N LYS A 103 1.37 18.53 -8.46
CA LYS A 103 2.71 18.21 -8.96
C LYS A 103 3.00 16.71 -8.83
N GLY A 104 2.46 16.08 -7.79
CA GLY A 104 2.62 14.64 -7.57
C GLY A 104 1.95 13.75 -8.62
N ILE A 105 1.02 14.31 -9.44
CA ILE A 105 0.34 13.57 -10.52
C ILE A 105 1.33 12.98 -11.53
N GLU A 106 2.46 13.66 -11.80
CA GLU A 106 3.47 13.15 -12.74
C GLU A 106 4.06 11.81 -12.29
N TRP A 107 4.19 11.58 -10.97
CA TRP A 107 4.59 10.28 -10.44
C TRP A 107 3.53 9.20 -10.65
N ALA A 108 2.25 9.56 -10.47
CA ALA A 108 1.16 8.63 -10.71
C ALA A 108 1.07 8.25 -12.21
N LYS A 109 1.24 9.22 -13.12
CA LYS A 109 1.32 8.97 -14.56
C LYS A 109 2.44 8.00 -14.89
N LEU A 110 3.66 8.25 -14.40
CA LEU A 110 4.81 7.36 -14.63
C LEU A 110 4.51 5.91 -14.22
N THR A 111 3.84 5.71 -13.09
CA THR A 111 3.46 4.35 -12.65
C THR A 111 2.36 3.74 -13.52
N ILE A 112 1.39 4.53 -13.97
CA ILE A 112 0.32 4.07 -14.87
C ILE A 112 0.90 3.73 -16.25
N ASP A 113 1.79 4.56 -16.78
CA ASP A 113 2.47 4.32 -18.05
C ASP A 113 3.25 2.99 -17.98
N HIS A 114 4.00 2.77 -16.89
CA HIS A 114 4.64 1.49 -16.64
C HIS A 114 3.66 0.31 -16.65
N LEU A 115 2.50 0.46 -15.99
CA LEU A 115 1.46 -0.56 -15.95
C LEU A 115 0.95 -0.89 -17.36
N LEU A 116 0.62 0.14 -18.14
CA LEU A 116 0.03 -0.01 -19.47
C LEU A 116 1.04 -0.56 -20.47
N GLU A 117 2.29 -0.11 -20.43
CA GLU A 117 3.33 -0.54 -21.36
C GLU A 117 3.76 -1.99 -21.15
N ASN A 118 3.73 -2.49 -19.91
CA ASN A 118 4.31 -3.79 -19.57
C ASN A 118 3.25 -4.88 -19.31
N PHE A 119 2.07 -4.51 -18.82
CA PHE A 119 1.08 -5.48 -18.32
C PHE A 119 -0.29 -5.39 -19.01
N LEU A 120 -0.49 -4.48 -19.95
CA LEU A 120 -1.68 -4.45 -20.79
C LEU A 120 -1.53 -5.44 -21.94
N TYR A 121 -2.55 -6.28 -22.12
CA TYR A 121 -2.71 -7.12 -23.30
C TYR A 121 -4.04 -6.76 -23.98
N THR A 122 -3.96 -6.30 -25.23
CA THR A 122 -5.12 -6.09 -26.09
C THR A 122 -5.30 -7.31 -26.97
N ASP A 123 -6.51 -7.86 -27.06
CA ASP A 123 -6.78 -9.03 -27.89
C ASP A 123 -6.67 -8.66 -29.38
N PRO A 124 -5.77 -9.28 -30.16
CA PRO A 124 -5.66 -9.02 -31.59
C PRO A 124 -6.93 -9.37 -32.38
N GLU A 125 -7.74 -10.31 -31.88
CA GLU A 125 -8.97 -10.77 -32.53
C GLU A 125 -10.21 -9.97 -32.09
N ASP A 126 -10.11 -9.26 -30.95
CA ASP A 126 -11.13 -8.35 -30.42
C ASP A 126 -10.48 -7.08 -29.88
N PRO A 127 -10.21 -6.08 -30.73
CA PRO A 127 -9.48 -4.87 -30.34
C PRO A 127 -10.15 -4.01 -29.25
N GLU A 128 -11.44 -4.23 -28.99
CA GLU A 128 -12.19 -3.55 -27.92
C GLU A 128 -11.98 -4.21 -26.54
N SER A 129 -11.35 -5.38 -26.51
CA SER A 129 -11.05 -6.12 -25.28
C SER A 129 -9.59 -5.96 -24.87
N ALA A 130 -9.37 -5.52 -23.63
CA ALA A 130 -8.05 -5.41 -23.02
C ALA A 130 -8.01 -6.01 -21.60
N TYR A 131 -6.86 -6.56 -21.24
CA TYR A 131 -6.65 -7.29 -19.99
C TYR A 131 -5.35 -6.83 -19.32
N ILE A 132 -5.36 -6.73 -18.00
CA ILE A 132 -4.14 -6.59 -17.21
C ILE A 132 -3.70 -7.99 -16.78
N TYR A 133 -2.47 -8.38 -17.11
CA TYR A 133 -1.92 -9.69 -16.74
C TYR A 133 -0.73 -9.52 -15.79
N ASP A 134 -0.55 -10.48 -14.88
CA ASP A 134 0.62 -10.54 -14.01
C ASP A 134 1.58 -11.59 -14.58
N ASP A 135 2.78 -11.15 -14.96
CA ASP A 135 3.79 -11.97 -15.60
C ASP A 135 4.72 -12.67 -14.60
N THR A 136 4.39 -12.66 -13.29
CA THR A 136 5.14 -13.40 -12.26
C THR A 136 5.23 -14.87 -12.59
N LYS A 137 6.22 -15.20 -13.41
CA LYS A 137 6.67 -16.55 -13.69
C LYS A 137 7.23 -17.08 -12.38
N MET A 138 6.40 -17.71 -11.56
CA MET A 138 6.84 -19.01 -11.06
C MET A 138 7.20 -19.80 -12.31
N LYS A 139 8.49 -20.06 -12.53
CA LYS A 139 9.00 -20.84 -13.67
C LYS A 139 8.43 -22.26 -13.61
N THR A 140 7.20 -22.41 -14.06
CA THR A 140 6.54 -23.68 -14.37
C THR A 140 5.50 -23.37 -15.43
N ARG A 141 5.87 -23.71 -16.67
CA ARG A 141 5.05 -23.83 -17.89
C ARG A 141 3.60 -23.33 -17.79
N CYS A 142 3.29 -22.26 -18.52
CA CYS A 142 1.94 -22.08 -19.02
C CYS A 142 2.00 -21.90 -20.55
N SER A 143 2.26 -22.99 -21.25
CA SER A 143 1.97 -23.13 -22.68
C SER A 143 0.51 -23.56 -22.82
N LYS A 144 -0.41 -22.62 -22.59
CA LYS A 144 -1.82 -22.61 -23.01
C LYS A 144 -2.48 -21.51 -22.19
N ILE A 145 -2.69 -20.38 -22.84
CA ILE A 145 -3.71 -19.40 -22.47
C ILE A 145 -5.00 -20.20 -22.26
N GLU A 146 -5.34 -20.45 -21.00
CA GLU A 146 -6.59 -21.10 -20.62
C GLU A 146 -7.70 -20.11 -20.88
N ARG A 147 -8.36 -20.35 -22.02
CA ARG A 147 -9.70 -19.93 -22.43
C ARG A 147 -10.80 -20.30 -21.40
N TRP A 148 -10.48 -20.42 -20.11
CA TRP A 148 -11.29 -21.10 -19.09
C TRP A 148 -11.83 -20.20 -17.97
N LEU A 149 -11.32 -18.97 -17.77
CA LEU A 149 -11.77 -18.13 -16.64
C LEU A 149 -12.93 -17.16 -16.91
N ILE A 150 -13.46 -17.05 -18.13
CA ILE A 150 -14.59 -16.13 -18.43
C ILE A 150 -15.89 -16.84 -18.85
N ARG A 151 -15.92 -18.17 -18.95
CA ARG A 151 -17.15 -18.88 -19.39
C ARG A 151 -18.04 -19.44 -18.28
N ASN A 152 -17.70 -19.35 -16.98
CA ASN A 152 -18.52 -20.01 -15.96
C ASN A 152 -18.48 -19.39 -14.55
N THR A 153 -18.83 -18.11 -14.42
CA THR A 153 -19.40 -17.64 -13.15
C THR A 153 -20.54 -16.68 -13.46
N SER A 154 -21.76 -17.08 -13.08
CA SER A 154 -22.96 -16.30 -13.25
C SER A 154 -22.76 -14.87 -12.75
N MET A 155 -23.15 -13.89 -13.55
CA MET A 155 -23.46 -12.54 -13.11
C MET A 155 -24.29 -12.59 -11.83
N LYS A 156 -23.70 -12.24 -10.68
CA LYS A 156 -24.45 -11.60 -9.62
C LYS A 156 -24.28 -10.10 -9.82
N GLN A 157 -25.32 -9.51 -10.37
CA GLN A 157 -25.54 -8.07 -10.40
C GLN A 157 -25.30 -7.51 -8.99
N TRP A 158 -24.43 -6.53 -8.86
CA TRP A 158 -24.45 -5.60 -7.74
C TRP A 158 -25.16 -4.35 -8.24
N THR A 159 -26.46 -4.25 -7.97
CA THR A 159 -27.16 -2.97 -7.97
C THR A 159 -26.77 -2.21 -6.71
N ALA A 160 -26.57 -0.89 -6.85
CA ALA A 160 -26.41 0.04 -5.75
C ALA A 160 -27.65 0.07 -4.83
#